data_AF-A0A4S2CUH6-F1
#
_entry.id   AF-A0A4S2CUH6-F1
#
_cell.length_a   1.000
_cell.length_b   1.000
_cell.length_c   1.000
_cell.angle_alpha   90.00
_cell.angle_beta   90.00
_cell.angle_gamma   90.00
#
_symmetry.space_group_name_H-M   'P 1'
#
loop_
_entity.id
_entity.type
_entity.pdbx_description
1 polymer ?
#
loop_
_entity_poly.entity_id
_entity_poly.type
_entity_poly.pdbx_seq_one_letter_code
_entity_poly.pdbx_strand_id
1 'polypeptide(L)' 'MRRKLGEWEVWSSVENDGGPTYRTAIWVKHEGRGIIRAHYLQGFRHNQAEEATRFIEQQLNDVTGVSVDGTLRIR' A
#
# COMPACT_ATOMS: atom_id res chain seq x y z
N MET A 1 5.85 5.74 -4.05
CA MET A 1 5.68 6.50 -2.80
C MET A 1 6.11 5.65 -1.61
N ARG A 2 6.76 6.24 -0.60
CA ARG A 2 7.07 5.58 0.68
C ARG A 2 6.37 6.34 1.80
N ARG A 3 5.74 5.63 2.72
CA ARG A 3 5.08 6.19 3.91
C ARG A 3 5.37 5.32 5.14
N LYS A 4 5.39 5.95 6.31
CA LYS A 4 5.49 5.27 7.61
C LYS A 4 4.16 5.43 8.36
N LEU A 5 3.60 4.33 8.82
CA LEU A 5 2.32 4.22 9.51
C LEU A 5 2.58 3.47 10.83
N GLY A 6 2.91 4.21 11.89
CA GLY A 6 3.38 3.62 13.14
C GLY A 6 4.67 2.82 12.93
N GLU A 7 4.67 1.54 13.28
CA GLU A 7 5.80 0.61 13.07
C GLU A 7 5.82 -0.05 11.68
N TRP A 8 4.88 0.33 10.80
CA TRP A 8 4.78 -0.21 9.45
C TRP A 8 5.37 0.76 8.43
N GLU A 9 6.16 0.22 7.52
CA GLU A 9 6.61 0.91 6.32
C GLU A 9 5.81 0.39 5.13
N VAL A 10 5.22 1.30 4.37
CA VAL A 10 4.47 1.00 3.15
C VAL A 10 5.16 1.67 1.97
N TRP A 11 5.45 0.88 0.95
CA TRP A 11 5.92 1.37 -0.35
C TRP A 11 4.88 1.02 -1.39
N SER A 12 4.60 1.95 -2.27
CA SER A 12 3.73 1.73 -3.42
C SER A 12 4.37 2.28 -4.68
N SER A 13 4.18 1.63 -5.81
CA SER A 13 4.63 2.10 -7.13
C SER A 13 3.50 1.88 -8.12
N VAL A 14 3.27 2.87 -8.97
CA VAL A 14 2.40 2.73 -10.14
C VAL A 14 3.28 2.91 -11.37
N GLU A 15 3.36 1.88 -12.20
CA GLU A 15 4.26 1.83 -13.35
C GLU A 15 3.46 1.61 -14.63
N ASN A 16 3.88 2.26 -15.72
CA ASN A 16 3.32 2.01 -17.04
C ASN A 16 4.08 0.86 -17.68
N ASP A 17 3.36 -0.09 -18.28
CA ASP A 17 3.94 -1.30 -18.88
C ASP A 17 4.47 -1.12 -20.30
N GLY A 18 4.56 0.11 -20.79
CA GLY A 18 4.80 0.44 -22.20
C GLY A 18 3.53 0.39 -23.06
N GLY A 19 2.35 0.43 -22.45
CA GLY A 19 1.05 0.33 -23.13
C GLY A 19 -0.06 1.15 -22.44
N PRO A 20 -1.34 0.96 -22.79
CA PRO A 20 -2.46 1.69 -22.16
C PRO A 20 -2.73 1.25 -20.71
N THR A 21 -2.04 0.21 -20.26
CA THR A 21 -2.22 -0.42 -18.95
C THR A 21 -1.08 -0.09 -18.00
N TYR A 22 -1.43 -0.06 -16.72
CA TYR A 22 -0.53 0.21 -15.60
C TYR A 22 -0.50 -0.98 -14.64
N ARG A 23 0.63 -1.13 -13.97
CA ARG A 23 0.84 -2.01 -12.82
C ARG A 23 0.85 -1.18 -11.54
N THR A 24 0.34 -1.76 -10.46
CA THR A 24 0.60 -1.28 -9.12
C THR A 24 1.28 -2.37 -8.30
N ALA A 25 2.32 -1.98 -7.59
CA ALA A 25 3.03 -2.83 -6.65
C ALA A 25 3.03 -2.16 -5.29
N ILE A 26 2.67 -2.92 -4.25
CA ILE A 26 2.61 -2.43 -2.87
C ILE A 26 3.38 -3.39 -1.99
N TRP A 27 4.32 -2.86 -1.23
CA TRP A 27 5.12 -3.58 -0.26
C TRP A 27 4.82 -3.04 1.13
N VAL A 28 4.70 -3.93 2.09
CA VAL A 28 4.41 -3.60 3.48
C VAL A 28 5.41 -4.33 4.36
N LYS A 29 6.07 -3.62 5.27
CA LYS A 29 7.02 -4.18 6.22
C LYS A 29 6.69 -3.71 7.64
N HIS A 30 6.70 -4.63 8.61
CA HIS A 30 6.70 -4.27 10.03
C HIS A 30 8.14 -4.18 10.56
N GLU A 31 8.53 -3.08 11.21
CA GLU A 31 9.90 -2.89 11.72
C GLU A 31 10.28 -3.92 12.80
N GLY A 32 9.43 -4.13 13.82
CA GLY A 32 9.71 -5.11 14.90
C GLY A 32 9.48 -6.59 14.58
N ARG A 33 8.58 -6.93 13.64
CA ARG A 33 8.21 -8.33 13.34
C ARG A 33 8.86 -8.91 12.08
N GLY A 34 9.47 -8.05 11.25
CA GLY A 34 10.07 -8.47 9.98
C GLY A 34 9.09 -9.04 8.95
N ILE A 35 7.78 -8.88 9.15
CA ILE A 35 6.75 -9.36 8.23
C ILE A 35 6.77 -8.50 6.98
N ILE A 36 6.93 -9.13 5.81
CA ILE A 36 6.87 -8.49 4.50
C ILE A 36 5.71 -9.08 3.71
N ARG A 37 4.82 -8.22 3.19
CA ARG A 37 3.76 -8.62 2.26
C ARG A 37 3.87 -7.78 0.99
N ALA A 38 3.84 -8.45 -0.17
CA ALA A 38 3.87 -7.80 -1.47
C ALA A 38 2.54 -8.08 -2.21
N HIS A 39 1.97 -7.03 -2.78
CA HIS A 39 0.79 -7.11 -3.64
C HIS A 39 1.15 -6.57 -5.02
N TYR A 40 0.86 -7.37 -6.05
CA TYR A 40 1.08 -7.01 -7.44
C TYR A 40 -0.25 -7.11 -8.17
N LEU A 41 -0.67 -6.01 -8.78
CA LEU A 41 -1.87 -5.96 -9.60
C LEU A 41 -1.56 -5.29 -10.93
N GLN A 42 -2.21 -5.76 -12.00
CA GLN A 42 -1.92 -5.33 -13.37
C GLN A 42 -3.21 -5.20 -14.19
N GLY A 43 -3.11 -4.53 -15.34
CA GLY A 43 -4.23 -4.39 -16.28
C GLY A 43 -5.17 -3.23 -15.98
N PHE A 44 -4.75 -2.29 -15.14
CA PHE A 44 -5.54 -1.11 -14.81
C PHE A 44 -5.27 0.05 -15.76
N ARG A 45 -6.26 0.93 -15.94
CA ARG A 45 -5.99 2.31 -16.38
C ARG A 45 -5.26 3.07 -15.27
N HIS A 46 -4.55 4.14 -15.59
CA HIS A 46 -3.74 4.89 -14.61
C HIS A 46 -4.50 5.26 -13.34
N ASN A 47 -5.68 5.86 -13.47
CA ASN A 47 -6.53 6.26 -12.35
C ASN A 47 -6.99 5.05 -11.50
N GLN A 48 -7.31 3.94 -12.13
CA GLN A 48 -7.69 2.70 -11.43
C GLN A 48 -6.50 2.10 -10.68
N ALA A 49 -5.28 2.20 -11.22
CA ALA A 49 -4.08 1.76 -10.52
C ALA A 49 -3.80 2.61 -9.28
N GLU A 50 -4.01 3.92 -9.34
CA GLU A 50 -3.94 4.79 -8.17
C GLU A 50 -5.04 4.48 -7.14
N GLU A 51 -6.28 4.29 -7.57
CA GLU A 51 -7.40 3.92 -6.68
C GLU A 51 -7.16 2.59 -5.99
N ALA A 52 -6.72 1.56 -6.73
CA ALA A 52 -6.37 0.26 -6.17
C ALA A 52 -5.25 0.38 -5.12
N THR A 53 -4.27 1.26 -5.37
CA THR A 53 -3.20 1.54 -4.41
C THR A 53 -3.74 2.16 -3.13
N ARG A 54 -4.59 3.19 -3.24
CA ARG A 54 -5.21 3.85 -2.08
C ARG A 54 -6.12 2.91 -1.30
N PHE A 55 -6.88 2.05 -1.99
CA PHE A 55 -7.75 1.07 -1.36
C PHE A 55 -6.96 0.06 -0.51
N ILE A 56 -5.86 -0.48 -1.05
CA ILE A 56 -5.01 -1.42 -0.30
C ILE A 56 -4.33 -0.72 0.89
N GLU A 57 -3.85 0.52 0.72
CA GLU A 57 -3.33 1.33 1.82
C GLU A 57 -4.39 1.53 2.92
N GLN A 58 -5.65 1.79 2.55
CA GLN A 58 -6.75 1.92 3.52
C GLN A 58 -7.05 0.60 4.24
N GLN A 59 -7.10 -0.52 3.52
CA GLN A 59 -7.28 -1.84 4.12
C GLN A 59 -6.16 -2.18 5.11
N LEU A 60 -4.92 -1.77 4.83
CA LEU A 60 -3.80 -1.93 5.76
C LEU A 60 -3.99 -1.09 7.03
N ASN A 61 -4.44 0.17 6.91
CA ASN A 61 -4.80 0.97 8.08
C ASN A 61 -5.93 0.31 8.90
N ASP A 62 -6.94 -0.23 8.23
CA ASP A 62 -8.09 -0.86 8.89
C ASP A 62 -7.73 -2.18 9.58
N VAL A 63 -6.83 -2.98 9.01
CA VAL A 63 -6.38 -4.28 9.56
C VAL A 63 -5.32 -4.09 10.64
N THR A 64 -4.38 -3.17 10.46
CA THR A 64 -3.35 -2.90 11.48
C THR A 64 -3.90 -2.10 12.65
N GLY A 65 -5.06 -1.45 12.47
CA GLY A 65 -5.63 -0.52 13.43
C GLY A 65 -4.82 0.77 13.57
N VAL A 66 -3.83 1.01 12.70
CA VAL A 66 -2.98 2.19 12.76
C VAL A 66 -3.62 3.29 11.92
N SER A 67 -3.87 4.46 12.53
CA SER A 67 -4.34 5.64 11.80
C SER A 67 -3.22 6.29 11.01
N VAL A 68 -3.60 7.22 10.12
CA VAL A 68 -2.69 7.92 9.20
C VAL A 68 -1.55 8.66 9.93
N ASP A 69 -1.78 9.06 11.18
CA ASP A 69 -0.79 9.70 12.08
C ASP A 69 0.12 8.71 12.82
N GLY A 70 -0.05 7.41 12.58
CA GLY A 70 0.73 6.35 13.21
C GLY A 70 0.24 5.92 14.59
N THR A 71 -0.88 6.46 15.09
CA THR A 71 -1.45 6.03 16.37
C THR A 71 -2.28 4.76 16.22
N LEU A 72 -2.33 3.92 17.27
CA LEU A 72 -3.18 2.73 17.30
C LEU A 72 -4.61 3.15 17.67
N ARG A 73 -5.57 2.85 16.82
CA ARG A 73 -6.99 2.89 17.13
C ARG A 73 -7.29 1.73 18.07
N ILE A 74 -7.41 2.05 19.37
CA ILE A 74 -7.99 1.13 20.34
C ILE A 74 -9.46 0.96 19.95
N ARG A 75 -9.87 -0.27 19.65
CA ARG A 75 -11.28 -0.67 19.56
C ARG A 75 -11.79 -1.12 20.91
#